data_AF-A0A840SVI8-F1
#
_entry.id   AF-A0A840SVI8-F1
#
_cell.length_a   1.000
_cell.length_b   1.000
_cell.length_c   1.000
_cell.angle_alpha   90.00
_cell.angle_beta   90.00
_cell.angle_gamma   90.00
#
_symmetry.space_group_name_H-M   'P 1'
#
loop_
_entity.id
_entity.type
_entity.pdbx_description
1 polymer ?
#
loop_
_entity_poly.entity_id
_entity_poly.type
_entity_poly.pdbx_seq_one_letter_code
_entity_poly.pdbx_strand_id
1 'polypeptide(L)'
;MNRLAALVVAGALASTAPAKAFDFAPGDYVPLPAGTTIFAGYLQGARSTEFRLDGVGSVPDSKLGTVVGIARFVHYTPLAGGAAEFQVIAPFGRINSAKIGGTDLPVDDGIADVTVAAGYWPVVADPYYGTTIGGTFYVTLPTGAYDFGKVSLGSGTITFTPQIGLVQGLGPKLFLDAGIDAAFALDHR
;
A
#
# COMPACT_ATOMS: atom_id res chain seq x y z
N MET A 1 17.08 -20.24 -27.08
CA MET A 1 16.98 -19.12 -26.11
C MET A 1 15.54 -19.07 -25.64
N ASN A 2 15.24 -19.32 -24.34
CA ASN A 2 13.96 -19.02 -23.63
C ASN A 2 13.71 -19.85 -22.35
N ARG A 3 14.72 -20.47 -21.72
CA ARG A 3 14.54 -21.13 -20.42
C ARG A 3 14.89 -20.27 -19.20
N LEU A 4 15.44 -19.08 -19.41
CA LEU A 4 15.84 -18.16 -18.34
C LEU A 4 14.71 -17.23 -17.88
N ALA A 5 13.72 -16.94 -18.72
CA ALA A 5 12.62 -16.04 -18.37
C ALA A 5 11.65 -16.65 -17.32
N ALA A 6 11.48 -17.98 -17.33
CA ALA A 6 10.59 -18.66 -16.40
C ALA A 6 11.16 -18.80 -14.98
N LEU A 7 12.49 -18.69 -14.81
CA LEU A 7 13.14 -18.90 -13.51
C LEU A 7 13.07 -17.66 -12.61
N VAL A 8 12.98 -16.46 -13.20
CA VAL A 8 12.94 -15.19 -12.45
C VAL A 8 11.57 -14.97 -11.79
N VAL A 9 10.48 -15.40 -12.44
CA VAL A 9 9.12 -15.26 -11.91
C VAL A 9 8.86 -16.20 -10.72
N ALA A 10 9.50 -17.38 -10.70
CA ALA A 10 9.34 -18.34 -9.60
C ALA A 10 10.11 -17.95 -8.32
N GLY A 11 11.19 -17.16 -8.43
CA GLY A 11 12.01 -16.75 -7.30
C GLY A 11 11.36 -15.68 -6.41
N ALA A 12 10.50 -14.82 -6.97
CA ALA A 12 9.84 -13.75 -6.22
C ALA A 12 8.69 -14.25 -5.33
N LEU A 13 8.14 -15.44 -5.62
CA LEU A 13 7.02 -16.05 -4.86
C LEU A 13 7.47 -16.79 -3.58
N ALA A 14 8.78 -16.84 -3.29
CA ALA A 14 9.34 -17.63 -2.19
C ALA A 14 9.85 -16.81 -0.99
N SER A 15 9.71 -15.48 -1.00
CA SER A 15 10.08 -14.67 0.17
C SER A 15 8.99 -14.73 1.23
N THR A 16 9.29 -15.33 2.38
CA THR A 16 8.42 -15.36 3.57
C THR A 16 8.57 -14.13 4.46
N ALA A 17 9.39 -13.16 4.06
CA ALA A 17 9.52 -11.90 4.79
C ALA A 17 8.22 -11.09 4.65
N PRO A 18 7.76 -10.40 5.72
CA PRO A 18 6.60 -9.53 5.61
C PRO A 18 6.88 -8.45 4.56
N ALA A 19 6.11 -8.47 3.47
CA ALA A 19 6.16 -7.42 2.47
C ALA A 19 5.54 -6.14 3.07
N LYS A 20 6.27 -5.03 3.02
CA LYS A 20 5.70 -3.70 3.26
C LYS A 20 5.09 -3.19 1.95
N ALA A 21 4.05 -3.88 1.50
CA ALA A 21 3.38 -3.58 0.25
C ALA A 21 2.40 -2.41 0.39
N PHE A 22 2.20 -1.68 -0.70
CA PHE A 22 1.16 -0.66 -0.77
C PHE A 22 -0.10 -1.30 -1.35
N ASP A 23 -1.09 -1.60 -0.51
CA ASP A 23 -2.33 -2.22 -0.96
C ASP A 23 -3.12 -1.27 -1.88
N PHE A 24 -3.72 -1.83 -2.92
CA PHE A 24 -4.64 -1.14 -3.81
C PHE A 24 -5.88 -2.01 -4.08
N ALA A 25 -7.01 -1.36 -4.36
CA ALA A 25 -8.27 -2.04 -4.65
C ALA A 25 -8.36 -2.42 -6.15
N PRO A 26 -9.16 -3.45 -6.50
CA PRO A 26 -9.39 -3.78 -7.90
C PRO A 26 -9.88 -2.59 -8.71
N GLY A 27 -9.16 -2.25 -9.79
CA GLY A 27 -9.46 -1.13 -10.67
C GLY A 27 -8.73 0.17 -10.31
N ASP A 28 -8.00 0.23 -9.20
CA ASP A 28 -7.23 1.44 -8.81
C ASP A 28 -6.16 1.81 -9.85
N TYR A 29 -5.65 0.84 -10.63
CA TYR A 29 -4.71 1.08 -11.72
C TYR A 29 -5.35 1.43 -13.07
N VAL A 30 -6.66 1.69 -13.11
CA VAL A 30 -7.34 2.25 -14.29
C VAL A 30 -7.34 3.78 -14.17
N PRO A 31 -6.59 4.51 -15.02
CA PRO A 31 -6.53 5.96 -14.92
C PRO A 31 -7.87 6.58 -15.30
N LEU A 32 -8.24 7.66 -14.61
CA LEU A 32 -9.42 8.43 -14.94
C LEU A 32 -9.12 9.50 -16.00
N PRO A 33 -10.16 10.06 -16.65
CA PRO A 33 -9.98 11.11 -17.63
C PRO A 33 -9.17 12.30 -17.08
N ALA A 34 -8.32 12.88 -17.94
CA ALA A 34 -7.57 14.10 -17.62
C ALA A 34 -8.48 15.23 -17.10
N GLY A 35 -8.01 15.96 -16.09
CA GLY A 35 -8.76 17.01 -15.38
C GLY A 35 -9.64 16.48 -14.24
N THR A 36 -9.77 15.16 -14.08
CA THR A 36 -10.54 14.57 -12.97
C THR A 36 -9.84 14.79 -11.65
N THR A 37 -10.58 15.24 -10.66
CA THR A 37 -10.12 15.37 -9.27
C THR A 37 -11.01 14.53 -8.37
N ILE A 38 -10.41 13.70 -7.53
CA ILE A 38 -11.09 12.88 -6.54
C ILE A 38 -10.67 13.30 -5.15
N PHE A 39 -11.67 13.42 -4.27
CA PHE A 39 -11.47 13.33 -2.84
C PHE A 39 -12.19 12.09 -2.33
N ALA A 40 -11.46 11.19 -1.68
CA ALA A 40 -11.98 9.93 -1.15
C ALA A 40 -11.70 9.82 0.35
N GLY A 41 -12.68 9.28 1.07
CA GLY A 41 -12.60 8.97 2.49
C GLY A 41 -12.81 7.48 2.71
N TYR A 42 -11.91 6.84 3.43
CA TYR A 42 -12.00 5.42 3.79
C TYR A 42 -12.07 5.27 5.30
N LEU A 43 -12.72 4.22 5.77
CA LEU A 43 -12.70 3.80 7.16
C LEU A 43 -12.47 2.29 7.21
N GLN A 44 -11.42 1.89 7.91
CA GLN A 44 -10.99 0.50 8.01
C GLN A 44 -10.83 0.13 9.48
N GLY A 45 -11.34 -1.05 9.85
CA GLY A 45 -11.13 -1.64 11.17
C GLY A 45 -10.44 -2.98 11.03
N ALA A 46 -9.35 -3.19 11.77
CA ALA A 46 -8.62 -4.46 11.77
C ALA A 46 -8.54 -5.03 13.19
N ARG A 47 -8.61 -6.36 13.29
CA ARG A 47 -8.45 -7.10 14.54
C ARG A 47 -7.62 -8.35 14.29
N SER A 48 -6.56 -8.49 15.08
CA SER A 48 -5.71 -9.67 15.13
C SER A 48 -5.79 -10.28 16.52
N THR A 49 -5.93 -11.61 16.60
CA THR A 49 -6.08 -12.37 17.86
C THR A 49 -4.97 -13.39 18.07
N GLU A 50 -3.97 -13.42 17.19
CA GLU A 50 -2.81 -14.30 17.28
C GLU A 50 -1.56 -13.48 16.92
N PHE A 51 -0.49 -13.67 17.69
CA PHE A 51 0.84 -13.19 17.35
C PHE A 51 1.76 -14.41 17.20
N ARG A 52 2.46 -14.51 16.08
CA ARG A 52 3.42 -15.59 15.81
C ARG A 52 4.81 -15.01 15.79
N LEU A 53 5.70 -15.58 16.61
CA LEU A 53 7.10 -15.21 16.66
C LEU A 53 7.93 -16.31 15.99
N ASP A 54 8.79 -15.92 15.06
CA ASP A 54 9.63 -16.85 14.31
C ASP A 54 10.49 -17.69 15.26
N GLY A 55 10.52 -19.00 15.02
CA GLY A 55 11.23 -19.97 15.86
C GLY A 55 10.57 -20.30 17.21
N VAL A 56 9.55 -19.54 17.64
CA VAL A 56 8.83 -19.76 18.91
C VAL A 56 7.41 -20.26 18.69
N GLY A 57 6.74 -19.80 17.65
CA GLY A 57 5.33 -20.13 17.36
C GLY A 57 4.36 -19.09 17.93
N SER A 58 3.14 -19.51 18.22
CA SER A 58 2.07 -18.61 18.68
C SER A 58 2.31 -18.15 20.12
N VAL A 59 2.30 -16.84 20.35
CA VAL A 59 2.35 -16.26 21.69
C VAL A 59 0.91 -16.07 22.19
N PRO A 60 0.49 -16.82 23.24
CA PRO A 60 -0.88 -16.75 23.73
C PRO A 60 -1.21 -15.36 24.32
N ASP A 61 -2.51 -15.07 24.43
CA ASP A 61 -3.04 -13.79 24.92
C ASP A 61 -2.40 -12.55 24.25
N SER A 62 -2.31 -12.62 22.92
CA SER A 62 -1.84 -11.51 22.08
C SER A 62 -2.97 -10.99 21.20
N LYS A 63 -3.09 -9.67 21.08
CA LYS A 63 -4.10 -9.02 20.23
C LYS A 63 -3.66 -7.64 19.74
N LEU A 64 -4.11 -7.28 18.55
CA LEU A 64 -4.00 -5.95 17.98
C LEU A 64 -5.37 -5.54 17.45
N GLY A 65 -5.79 -4.30 17.70
CA GLY A 65 -7.04 -3.77 17.19
C GLY A 65 -6.86 -2.33 16.77
N THR A 66 -7.22 -1.99 15.55
CA THR A 66 -7.06 -0.65 14.99
C THR A 66 -8.34 -0.19 14.29
N VAL A 67 -8.57 1.12 14.31
CA VAL A 67 -9.55 1.80 13.45
C VAL A 67 -8.84 2.97 12.80
N VAL A 68 -8.74 2.94 11.47
CA VAL A 68 -8.00 3.90 10.65
C VAL A 68 -8.94 4.50 9.61
N GLY A 69 -9.06 5.82 9.63
CA GLY A 69 -9.58 6.62 8.53
C GLY A 69 -8.46 7.00 7.56
N ILE A 70 -8.79 7.16 6.28
CA ILE A 70 -7.85 7.63 5.26
C ILE A 70 -8.52 8.74 4.45
N ALA A 71 -7.90 9.92 4.42
CA ALA A 71 -8.24 10.97 3.47
C ALA A 71 -7.30 10.89 2.26
N ARG A 72 -7.85 10.76 1.06
CA ARG A 72 -7.09 10.63 -0.18
C ARG A 72 -7.53 11.68 -1.18
N PHE A 73 -6.57 12.39 -1.72
CA PHE A 73 -6.74 13.35 -2.82
C PHE A 73 -6.00 12.82 -4.04
N VAL A 74 -6.61 12.88 -5.22
CA VAL A 74 -6.00 12.50 -6.50
C VAL A 74 -6.39 13.51 -7.56
N HIS A 75 -5.44 13.93 -8.40
CA HIS A 75 -5.69 14.76 -9.57
C HIS A 75 -5.04 14.15 -10.81
N TYR A 76 -5.83 13.90 -11.85
CA TYR A 76 -5.39 13.35 -13.13
C TYR A 76 -5.06 14.46 -14.12
N THR A 77 -3.90 14.36 -14.76
CA THR A 77 -3.41 15.31 -15.76
C THR A 77 -2.83 14.54 -16.96
N PRO A 78 -2.91 15.05 -18.20
CA PRO A 78 -2.19 14.43 -19.30
C PRO A 78 -0.68 14.70 -19.14
N LEU A 79 0.13 13.72 -19.51
CA LEU A 79 1.60 13.86 -19.55
C LEU A 79 2.16 13.03 -20.70
N ALA A 80 2.95 13.63 -21.59
CA ALA A 80 3.65 12.95 -22.68
C ALA A 80 2.77 11.99 -23.55
N GLY A 81 1.49 12.32 -23.73
CA GLY A 81 0.54 11.50 -24.49
C GLY A 81 -0.11 10.35 -23.70
N GLY A 82 0.28 10.15 -22.43
CA GLY A 82 -0.37 9.23 -21.48
C GLY A 82 -1.14 9.96 -20.37
N ALA A 83 -1.70 9.18 -19.46
CA ALA A 83 -2.32 9.69 -18.23
C ALA A 83 -1.30 9.74 -17.11
N ALA A 84 -1.34 10.80 -16.30
CA ALA A 84 -0.56 10.93 -15.08
C ALA A 84 -1.46 11.39 -13.94
N GLU A 85 -1.00 11.17 -12.71
CA GLU A 85 -1.67 11.68 -11.53
C GLU A 85 -0.69 12.21 -10.50
N PHE A 86 -1.20 13.09 -9.64
CA PHE A 86 -0.60 13.42 -8.37
C PHE A 86 -1.61 13.10 -7.27
N GLN A 87 -1.14 12.51 -6.16
CA GLN A 87 -2.01 12.17 -5.04
C GLN A 87 -1.36 12.40 -3.68
N VAL A 88 -2.22 12.63 -2.68
CA VAL A 88 -1.87 12.76 -1.27
C VAL A 88 -2.77 11.85 -0.47
N ILE A 89 -2.18 11.09 0.46
CA ILE A 89 -2.86 10.10 1.29
C ILE A 89 -2.49 10.40 2.74
N ALA A 90 -3.49 10.68 3.56
CA ALA A 90 -3.34 11.04 4.96
C ALA A 90 -4.19 10.10 5.84
N PRO A 91 -3.58 9.04 6.40
CA PRO A 91 -4.25 8.17 7.35
C PRO A 91 -4.29 8.82 8.74
N PHE A 92 -5.34 8.53 9.50
CA PHE A 92 -5.51 8.96 10.88
C PHE A 92 -6.34 7.91 11.62
N GLY A 93 -6.10 7.69 12.90
CA GLY A 93 -6.80 6.61 13.58
C GLY A 93 -6.40 6.40 15.02
N ARG A 94 -6.77 5.22 15.51
CA ARG A 94 -6.55 4.79 16.89
C ARG A 94 -6.30 3.30 16.98
N ILE A 95 -5.46 2.91 17.92
CA ILE A 95 -5.10 1.55 18.29
C ILE A 95 -5.92 1.20 19.54
N ASN A 96 -7.05 0.54 19.32
CA ASN A 96 -8.00 0.21 20.39
C ASN A 96 -7.48 -0.86 21.35
N SER A 97 -6.53 -1.69 20.91
CA SER A 97 -5.87 -2.66 21.77
C SER A 97 -4.50 -3.06 21.20
N ALA A 98 -3.49 -3.15 22.05
CA ALA A 98 -2.20 -3.73 21.71
C ALA A 98 -1.70 -4.55 22.91
N LYS A 99 -1.57 -5.86 22.75
CA LYS A 99 -1.16 -6.79 23.80
C LYS A 99 -0.33 -7.93 23.22
N ILE A 100 0.74 -8.31 23.92
CA ILE A 100 1.55 -9.49 23.61
C ILE A 100 1.77 -10.28 24.90
N GLY A 101 1.46 -11.58 24.90
CA GLY A 101 1.73 -12.45 26.05
C GLY A 101 1.02 -12.01 27.34
N GLY A 102 -0.18 -11.46 27.24
CA GLY A 102 -0.93 -10.92 28.38
C GLY A 102 -0.55 -9.50 28.81
N THR A 103 0.56 -8.95 28.32
CA THR A 103 1.03 -7.60 28.67
C THR A 103 0.50 -6.58 27.68
N ASP A 104 -0.17 -5.53 28.17
CA ASP A 104 -0.61 -4.41 27.35
C ASP A 104 0.60 -3.54 26.95
N LEU A 105 0.66 -3.17 25.68
CA LEU A 105 1.70 -2.30 25.12
C LEU A 105 1.23 -0.84 25.15
N PRO A 106 2.13 0.11 25.41
CA PRO A 106 1.80 1.52 25.22
C PRO A 106 1.54 1.80 23.74
N VAL A 107 0.55 2.65 23.46
CA VAL A 107 0.11 3.01 22.11
C VAL A 107 0.23 4.51 21.87
N ASP A 108 0.41 4.90 20.61
CA ASP A 108 0.36 6.29 20.16
C ASP A 108 -0.63 6.43 19.00
N ASP A 109 -1.75 7.10 19.29
CA ASP A 109 -2.89 7.30 18.38
C ASP A 109 -2.81 8.69 17.73
N GLY A 110 -3.45 8.87 16.57
CA GLY A 110 -3.53 10.17 15.92
C GLY A 110 -3.35 10.12 14.41
N ILE A 111 -2.66 11.12 13.87
CA ILE A 111 -2.34 11.19 12.44
C ILE A 111 -1.17 10.25 12.16
N ALA A 112 -1.31 9.43 11.12
CA ALA A 112 -0.23 8.58 10.63
C ALA A 112 0.64 9.36 9.63
N ASP A 113 1.65 8.69 9.08
CA ASP A 113 2.53 9.29 8.09
C ASP A 113 1.77 9.65 6.80
N VAL A 114 2.00 10.87 6.30
CA VAL A 114 1.40 11.34 5.05
C VAL A 114 2.22 10.82 3.88
N THR A 115 1.54 10.27 2.89
CA THR A 115 2.14 9.82 1.63
C THR A 115 1.79 10.77 0.50
N VAL A 116 2.79 11.20 -0.25
CA VAL A 116 2.62 11.86 -1.55
C VAL A 116 3.01 10.89 -2.65
N ALA A 117 2.31 10.94 -3.79
CA ALA A 117 2.61 10.06 -4.90
C ALA A 117 2.41 10.73 -6.26
N ALA A 118 3.14 10.22 -7.25
CA ALA A 118 2.96 10.56 -8.65
C ALA A 118 2.86 9.27 -9.48
N GLY A 119 1.81 9.15 -10.28
CA GLY A 119 1.54 8.02 -11.15
C GLY A 119 1.65 8.39 -12.62
N TYR A 120 2.04 7.44 -13.46
CA TYR A 120 2.10 7.59 -14.91
C TYR A 120 1.74 6.28 -15.62
N TRP A 121 0.87 6.38 -16.62
CA TRP A 121 0.39 5.27 -17.44
C TRP A 121 0.86 5.44 -18.88
N PRO A 122 1.97 4.79 -19.27
CA PRO A 122 2.43 4.80 -20.65
C PRO A 122 1.52 3.98 -21.58
N VAL A 123 0.75 3.03 -21.05
CA VAL A 123 -0.15 2.18 -21.82
C VAL A 123 -1.54 2.24 -21.18
N VAL A 124 -2.50 2.77 -21.93
CA VAL A 124 -3.91 2.80 -21.55
C VAL A 124 -4.69 2.21 -22.71
N ALA A 125 -5.46 1.15 -22.45
CA ALA A 125 -6.22 0.44 -23.46
C ALA A 125 -7.68 0.28 -23.07
N ASP A 126 -8.47 -0.25 -24.01
CA ASP A 126 -9.87 -0.63 -23.79
C ASP A 126 -10.01 -1.62 -22.60
N PRO A 127 -10.99 -1.44 -21.71
CA PRO A 127 -11.13 -2.26 -20.51
C PRO A 127 -11.62 -3.69 -20.77
N TYR A 128 -12.17 -4.01 -21.95
CA TYR A 128 -12.74 -5.34 -22.21
C TYR A 128 -11.69 -6.35 -22.61
N TYR A 129 -10.75 -5.98 -23.48
CA TYR A 129 -9.72 -6.89 -23.98
C TYR A 129 -8.31 -6.29 -24.01
N GLY A 130 -8.17 -5.02 -23.64
CA GLY A 130 -6.90 -4.31 -23.63
C GLY A 130 -6.09 -4.51 -22.35
N THR A 131 -4.82 -4.11 -22.43
CA THR A 131 -3.89 -4.06 -21.30
C THR A 131 -3.60 -2.61 -20.96
N THR A 132 -3.80 -2.23 -19.69
CA THR A 132 -3.38 -0.96 -19.13
C THR A 132 -2.20 -1.22 -18.19
N ILE A 133 -1.13 -0.43 -18.31
CA ILE A 133 0.07 -0.54 -17.49
C ILE A 133 0.43 0.84 -16.97
N GLY A 134 0.68 0.93 -15.66
CA GLY A 134 1.08 2.15 -14.99
C GLY A 134 2.15 1.92 -13.95
N GLY A 135 2.87 2.98 -13.61
CA GLY A 135 3.79 3.01 -12.49
C GLY A 135 3.48 4.19 -11.57
N THR A 136 3.60 3.97 -10.27
CA THR A 136 3.36 4.99 -9.25
C THR A 136 4.53 5.02 -8.28
N PHE A 137 5.02 6.22 -7.98
CA PHE A 137 6.06 6.44 -6.99
C PHE A 137 5.44 7.05 -5.74
N TYR A 138 5.46 6.30 -4.64
CA TYR A 138 4.97 6.76 -3.33
C TYR A 138 6.15 7.20 -2.46
N VAL A 139 6.00 8.33 -1.77
CA VAL A 139 6.91 8.80 -0.72
C VAL A 139 6.10 9.06 0.53
N THR A 140 6.32 8.24 1.55
CA THR A 140 5.72 8.37 2.87
C THR A 140 6.68 9.12 3.78
N LEU A 141 6.19 10.22 4.36
CA LEU A 141 6.96 11.15 5.17
C LEU A 141 6.69 10.90 6.66
N PRO A 142 7.69 11.03 7.56
CA PRO A 142 7.55 10.81 9.00
C PRO A 142 6.84 12.00 9.68
N THR A 143 5.60 12.25 9.29
CA THR A 143 4.75 13.35 9.77
C THR A 143 3.77 12.90 10.85
N GLY A 144 3.60 11.59 11.01
CA GLY A 144 2.68 11.01 11.98
C GLY A 144 3.24 10.96 13.39
N ALA A 145 2.36 10.61 14.34
CA ALA A 145 2.76 10.33 15.71
C ALA A 145 3.63 9.06 15.76
N TYR A 146 4.83 9.19 16.33
CA TYR A 146 5.80 8.11 16.49
C TYR A 146 6.58 8.29 17.79
N ASP A 147 6.63 7.23 18.60
CA ASP A 147 7.42 7.16 19.82
C ASP A 147 8.11 5.79 19.91
N PHE A 148 9.43 5.81 20.15
CA PHE A 148 10.23 4.60 20.26
C PHE A 148 9.81 3.79 21.50
N GLY A 149 9.34 2.57 21.29
CA GLY A 149 8.84 1.69 22.34
C GLY A 149 7.32 1.70 22.52
N LYS A 150 6.58 2.47 21.70
CA LYS A 150 5.12 2.38 21.59
C LYS A 150 4.70 1.77 20.27
N VAL A 151 3.53 1.14 20.26
CA VAL A 151 2.85 0.80 19.01
C VAL A 151 2.27 2.09 18.44
N SER A 152 2.84 2.57 17.34
CA SER A 152 2.52 3.87 16.74
C SER A 152 1.90 3.69 15.35
N LEU A 153 1.05 4.64 14.94
CA LEU A 153 0.53 4.69 13.57
C LEU A 153 1.54 5.28 12.57
N GLY A 154 2.39 6.20 13.02
CA GLY A 154 3.54 6.66 12.26
C GLY A 154 4.69 5.66 12.31
N SER A 155 5.56 5.72 11.32
CA SER A 155 6.75 4.87 11.20
C SER A 155 8.03 5.54 11.71
N GLY A 156 8.05 6.87 11.83
CA GLY A 156 9.24 7.63 12.26
C GLY A 156 10.37 7.68 11.22
N THR A 157 10.12 7.20 10.00
CA THR A 157 11.09 7.24 8.90
C THR A 157 10.46 7.63 7.57
N ILE A 158 11.29 8.01 6.61
CA ILE A 158 10.88 8.18 5.21
C ILE A 158 10.89 6.81 4.54
N THR A 159 9.82 6.49 3.83
CA THR A 159 9.74 5.29 3.00
C THR A 159 9.43 5.66 1.55
N PHE A 160 10.24 5.16 0.61
CA PHE A 160 10.00 5.26 -0.82
C PHE A 160 9.50 3.93 -1.36
N THR A 161 8.35 3.93 -2.03
CA THR A 161 7.71 2.71 -2.55
C THR A 161 7.34 2.91 -4.01
N PRO A 162 8.19 2.50 -4.97
CA PRO A 162 7.78 2.35 -6.36
C PRO A 162 6.83 1.15 -6.53
N GLN A 163 5.77 1.34 -7.30
CA GLN A 163 4.79 0.31 -7.63
C GLN A 163 4.54 0.30 -9.14
N ILE A 164 4.39 -0.88 -9.72
CA ILE A 164 3.95 -1.09 -11.10
C ILE A 164 2.65 -1.88 -11.05
N GLY A 165 1.65 -1.44 -11.81
CA GLY A 165 0.36 -2.11 -11.94
C GLY A 165 0.03 -2.47 -13.39
N LEU A 166 -0.72 -3.54 -13.54
CA LEU A 166 -1.21 -4.09 -14.79
C LEU A 166 -2.67 -4.46 -14.63
N VAL A 167 -3.51 -3.89 -15.50
CA VAL A 167 -4.92 -4.26 -15.65
C VAL A 167 -5.11 -4.88 -17.03
N GLN A 168 -5.56 -6.13 -17.07
CA GLN A 168 -5.85 -6.86 -18.30
C GLN A 168 -7.35 -7.16 -18.39
N GLY A 169 -8.01 -6.60 -19.40
CA GLY A 169 -9.37 -7.00 -19.76
C GLY A 169 -9.40 -8.45 -20.25
N LEU A 170 -10.30 -9.26 -19.67
CA LEU A 170 -10.52 -10.68 -20.03
C LEU A 170 -11.94 -10.91 -20.57
N GLY A 171 -12.62 -9.83 -20.95
CA GLY A 171 -13.98 -9.79 -21.47
C GLY A 171 -14.84 -8.71 -20.81
N PRO A 172 -16.13 -8.60 -21.18
CA PRO A 172 -17.01 -7.52 -20.75
C PRO A 172 -17.28 -7.40 -19.24
N LYS A 173 -16.97 -8.44 -18.46
CA LYS A 173 -17.31 -8.55 -17.03
C LYS A 173 -16.17 -9.10 -16.17
N LEU A 174 -14.98 -9.28 -16.76
CA LEU A 174 -13.86 -9.90 -16.08
C LEU A 174 -12.59 -9.18 -16.49
N PHE A 175 -11.80 -8.78 -15.50
CA PHE A 175 -10.45 -8.28 -15.70
C PHE A 175 -9.54 -8.90 -14.64
N LEU A 176 -8.26 -8.96 -14.97
CA LEU A 176 -7.18 -9.25 -14.03
C LEU A 176 -6.55 -7.93 -13.64
N ASP A 177 -6.34 -7.72 -12.35
CA ASP A 177 -5.56 -6.61 -11.80
C ASP A 177 -4.39 -7.19 -11.01
N ALA A 178 -3.19 -6.72 -11.30
CA ALA A 178 -1.96 -7.22 -10.71
C ALA A 178 -0.99 -6.06 -10.47
N GLY A 179 -0.27 -6.13 -9.36
CA GLY A 179 0.72 -5.11 -9.04
C GLY A 179 1.90 -5.71 -8.29
N ILE A 180 3.01 -4.99 -8.36
CA ILE A 180 4.23 -5.29 -7.63
C ILE A 180 4.83 -3.99 -7.12
N ASP A 181 5.30 -4.01 -5.89
CA ASP A 181 6.04 -2.90 -5.29
C ASP A 181 7.28 -3.38 -4.54
N ALA A 182 8.11 -2.42 -4.20
CA ALA A 182 9.22 -2.59 -3.28
C ALA A 182 9.29 -1.37 -2.36
N ALA A 183 9.47 -1.57 -1.06
CA ALA A 183 9.59 -0.48 -0.10
C ALA A 183 11.04 -0.31 0.37
N PHE A 184 11.55 0.92 0.25
CA PHE A 184 12.87 1.33 0.71
C PHE A 184 12.69 2.35 1.83
N ALA A 185 12.96 1.93 3.07
CA ALA A 185 12.91 2.80 4.23
C ALA A 185 14.30 3.30 4.59
N LEU A 186 14.40 4.56 5.00
CA LEU A 186 15.61 5.08 5.64
C LEU A 186 15.67 4.60 7.11
N ASP A 187 16.83 4.73 7.74
CA ASP A 187 16.95 4.51 9.18
C ASP A 187 16.06 5.47 9.97
N HIS A 188 15.57 5.00 11.11
CA HIS A 188 14.75 5.78 12.03
C HIS A 188 15.63 6.86 12.69
N ARG A 189 15.04 8.02 12.99
CA ARG A 189 15.70 9.05 13.80
C ARG A 189 15.59 8.76 15.30
#